data_AF-A0A4Q3EA55-F1
#
_entry.id   AF-A0A4Q3EA55-F1
#
_cell.length_a   1.000
_cell.length_b   1.000
_cell.length_c   1.000
_cell.angle_alpha   90.00
_cell.angle_beta   90.00
_cell.angle_gamma   90.00
#
_symmetry.space_group_name_H-M   'P 1'
#
loop_
_entity.id
_entity.type
_entity.pdbx_description
1 polymer ?
#
loop_
_entity_poly.entity_id
_entity_poly.type
_entity_poly.pdbx_seq_one_letter_code
_entity_poly.pdbx_strand_id
1 'polypeptide(L)'
;MSKLQVLVRLVLGLALWAGLPVLVFGQVGSDIWYFGHNAGVSFMSDPPVALNDGALITNEGCATITDQNGNLLMYTDGVKVFNRLHQQMPNGFGLLGHSSSTQTGLIVPQPGTDSVYFIFTTGNIQAPLCYSKVNINLDNGLGDVTIKNEILKQNANEQLTAVKHANGIDYWVVSITPGVGNGVMNPDTFNVFLVNNTGIITTPISYINALTSVYVNHAGQMKFSPDGSK
;
A
#
# COMPACT_ATOMS: atom_id res chain seq x y z
N MET A 1 57.84 -47.67 -23.61
CA MET A 1 56.99 -46.50 -23.34
C MET A 1 55.69 -46.69 -24.10
N SER A 2 54.47 -46.63 -23.59
CA SER A 2 53.92 -46.51 -22.23
C SER A 2 52.43 -46.90 -22.32
N LYS A 3 51.90 -47.41 -21.21
CA LYS A 3 50.52 -47.86 -20.99
C LYS A 3 49.55 -46.66 -20.84
N LEU A 4 48.33 -46.81 -21.38
CA LEU A 4 47.01 -46.66 -20.75
C LEU A 4 46.51 -45.28 -20.21
N GLN A 5 45.22 -45.01 -20.53
CA GLN A 5 44.17 -44.23 -19.81
C GLN A 5 43.79 -42.78 -20.21
N VAL A 6 42.50 -42.67 -20.64
CA VAL A 6 41.41 -41.78 -20.16
C VAL A 6 41.61 -40.25 -20.16
N LEU A 7 40.84 -39.53 -21.01
CA LEU A 7 39.90 -38.49 -20.56
C LEU A 7 38.92 -38.07 -21.69
N VAL A 8 37.63 -38.29 -21.45
CA VAL A 8 36.50 -37.75 -22.22
C VAL A 8 36.25 -36.31 -21.78
N ARG A 9 36.44 -35.30 -22.64
CA ARG A 9 35.77 -33.98 -22.57
C ARG A 9 35.79 -33.28 -23.93
N LEU A 10 34.62 -33.12 -24.55
CA LEU A 10 34.25 -31.96 -25.36
C LEU A 10 32.76 -32.12 -25.73
N VAL A 11 31.89 -31.71 -24.81
CA VAL A 11 30.46 -31.51 -25.11
C VAL A 11 30.31 -30.09 -25.63
N LEU A 12 29.94 -30.01 -26.89
CA LEU A 12 29.31 -28.87 -27.56
C LEU A 12 28.06 -28.44 -26.78
N GLY A 13 27.91 -27.15 -26.54
CA GLY A 13 26.73 -26.59 -25.88
C GLY A 13 26.66 -25.07 -25.94
N LEU A 14 26.85 -24.49 -27.13
CA LEU A 14 26.38 -23.14 -27.44
C LEU A 14 24.85 -23.21 -27.54
N ALA A 15 24.15 -23.01 -26.42
CA ALA A 15 22.74 -22.71 -26.41
C ALA A 15 22.58 -21.23 -26.05
N LEU A 16 22.12 -20.45 -27.02
CA LEU A 16 21.67 -19.07 -26.87
C LEU A 16 20.81 -18.94 -25.61
N TRP A 17 21.30 -18.23 -24.61
CA TRP A 17 20.47 -17.70 -23.55
C TRP A 17 19.79 -16.44 -24.11
N ALA A 18 18.76 -16.65 -24.92
CA ALA A 18 17.81 -15.61 -25.24
C ALA A 18 17.16 -15.23 -23.90
N GLY A 19 17.55 -14.08 -23.35
CA GLY A 19 16.94 -13.50 -22.17
C GLY A 19 15.46 -13.31 -22.46
N LEU A 20 14.64 -14.26 -22.04
CA LEU A 20 13.21 -14.08 -21.91
C LEU A 20 13.02 -12.87 -20.99
N PRO A 21 12.30 -11.83 -21.41
CA PRO A 21 11.92 -10.77 -20.48
C PRO A 21 11.09 -11.43 -19.39
N VAL A 22 11.65 -11.52 -18.19
CA VAL A 22 10.86 -11.80 -17.00
C VAL A 22 9.92 -10.61 -16.88
N LEU A 23 8.66 -10.81 -17.23
CA LEU A 23 7.61 -9.87 -16.92
C LEU A 23 7.48 -9.86 -15.40
N VAL A 24 8.13 -8.89 -14.76
CA VAL A 24 7.99 -8.63 -13.34
C VAL A 24 6.64 -7.93 -13.15
N PHE A 25 5.61 -8.69 -12.78
CA PHE A 25 4.37 -8.14 -12.26
C PHE A 25 4.59 -7.74 -10.79
N GLY A 26 5.19 -6.57 -10.60
CA GLY A 26 5.58 -6.05 -9.29
C GLY A 26 4.76 -4.83 -8.88
N GLN A 27 3.43 -4.91 -8.89
CA GLN A 27 2.54 -3.97 -8.20
C GLN A 27 1.28 -4.75 -7.78
N VAL A 28 0.82 -4.60 -6.54
CA VAL A 28 -0.60 -4.86 -6.26
C VAL A 28 -1.34 -3.78 -7.05
N GLY A 29 -1.85 -4.18 -8.21
CA GLY A 29 -2.26 -3.28 -9.29
C GLY A 29 -3.37 -2.33 -8.84
N SER A 30 -3.19 -1.04 -9.13
CA SER A 30 -4.33 -0.16 -9.34
C SER A 30 -4.23 0.24 -10.79
N ASP A 31 -4.97 -0.46 -11.66
CA ASP A 31 -4.99 -0.17 -13.10
C ASP A 31 -5.77 1.12 -13.39
N ILE A 32 -6.50 1.62 -12.38
CA ILE A 32 -7.23 2.87 -12.38
C ILE A 32 -6.78 3.68 -11.16
N TRP A 33 -6.44 4.95 -11.33
CA TRP A 33 -6.15 5.86 -10.22
C TRP A 33 -7.16 6.99 -10.21
N TYR A 34 -7.81 7.24 -9.07
CA TYR A 34 -8.58 8.45 -8.81
C TYR A 34 -7.83 9.35 -7.84
N PHE A 35 -7.72 10.64 -8.15
CA PHE A 35 -6.92 11.60 -7.39
C PHE A 35 -7.36 13.05 -7.63
N GLY A 36 -6.86 13.98 -6.82
CA GLY A 36 -7.07 15.41 -7.02
C GLY A 36 -8.55 15.81 -6.97
N HIS A 37 -9.02 16.55 -7.97
CA HIS A 37 -10.38 17.07 -8.05
C HIS A 37 -11.14 16.40 -9.19
N ASN A 38 -11.95 15.39 -8.86
CA ASN A 38 -12.77 14.63 -9.82
C ASN A 38 -11.98 13.98 -10.97
N ALA A 39 -10.66 13.82 -10.81
CA ALA A 39 -9.78 13.33 -11.85
C ALA A 39 -9.46 11.86 -11.64
N GLY A 40 -9.17 11.17 -12.75
CA GLY A 40 -8.56 9.87 -12.73
C GLY A 40 -7.83 9.54 -14.02
N VAL A 41 -7.11 8.43 -13.99
CA VAL A 41 -6.44 7.86 -15.16
C VAL A 41 -6.61 6.34 -15.14
N SER A 42 -6.91 5.78 -16.31
CA SER A 42 -6.94 4.34 -16.55
C SER A 42 -5.70 3.94 -17.36
N PHE A 43 -4.97 2.95 -16.87
CA PHE A 43 -3.85 2.29 -17.53
C PHE A 43 -4.26 1.03 -18.28
N MET A 44 -5.57 0.76 -18.41
CA MET A 44 -6.13 -0.41 -19.08
C MET A 44 -5.93 -0.41 -20.61
N SER A 45 -5.43 0.69 -21.17
CA SER A 45 -5.10 0.83 -22.59
C SER A 45 -3.78 1.58 -22.78
N ASP A 46 -3.21 1.47 -23.98
CA ASP A 46 -2.05 2.25 -24.42
C ASP A 46 -2.46 3.15 -25.61
N PRO A 47 -2.43 4.48 -25.49
CA PRO A 47 -2.02 5.24 -24.30
C PRO A 47 -3.04 5.16 -23.14
N PRO A 48 -2.62 5.51 -21.91
CA PRO A 48 -3.54 5.67 -20.78
C PRO A 48 -4.64 6.69 -21.06
N VAL A 49 -5.83 6.46 -20.50
CA VAL A 49 -7.04 7.25 -20.75
C VAL A 49 -7.40 8.06 -19.52
N ALA A 50 -7.67 9.35 -19.72
CA ALA A 50 -8.17 10.21 -18.64
C ALA A 50 -9.61 9.86 -18.27
N LEU A 51 -9.90 9.85 -16.97
CA LEU A 51 -11.21 9.64 -16.39
C LEU A 51 -11.65 10.93 -15.70
N ASN A 52 -12.92 11.31 -15.86
CA ASN A 52 -13.48 12.58 -15.35
C ASN A 52 -14.73 12.36 -14.47
N ASP A 53 -14.92 11.12 -14.01
CA ASP A 53 -16.05 10.62 -13.23
C ASP A 53 -15.70 10.37 -11.76
N GLY A 54 -14.47 10.71 -11.35
CA GLY A 54 -14.06 10.62 -9.96
C GLY A 54 -14.95 11.50 -9.05
N ALA A 55 -15.25 11.00 -7.85
CA ALA A 55 -16.09 11.74 -6.87
C ALA A 55 -15.31 12.38 -5.72
N LEU A 56 -14.00 12.09 -5.59
CA LEU A 56 -13.18 12.65 -4.53
C LEU A 56 -12.70 14.08 -4.88
N ILE A 57 -12.42 14.86 -3.83
CA ILE A 57 -11.78 16.19 -3.92
C ILE A 57 -10.75 16.25 -2.80
N THR A 58 -9.48 16.19 -3.15
CA THR A 58 -8.35 16.26 -2.20
C THR A 58 -7.18 17.01 -2.79
N ASN A 59 -6.38 17.66 -1.93
CA ASN A 59 -5.16 18.35 -2.35
C ASN A 59 -3.96 17.41 -2.42
N GLU A 60 -3.93 16.37 -1.58
CA GLU A 60 -2.77 15.51 -1.40
C GLU A 60 -3.13 14.04 -1.53
N GLY A 61 -3.01 13.26 -0.44
CA GLY A 61 -3.14 11.81 -0.50
C GLY A 61 -4.52 11.33 -0.94
N CYS A 62 -4.51 10.20 -1.63
CA CYS A 62 -5.67 9.38 -1.96
C CYS A 62 -5.20 7.95 -2.24
N ALA A 63 -6.12 7.00 -2.19
CA ALA A 63 -5.85 5.62 -2.57
C ALA A 63 -6.98 5.07 -3.44
N THR A 64 -6.62 4.24 -4.41
CA THR A 64 -7.54 3.46 -5.25
C THR A 64 -7.11 2.01 -5.20
N ILE A 65 -8.07 1.09 -5.30
CA ILE A 65 -7.78 -0.33 -5.51
C ILE A 65 -8.69 -0.92 -6.59
N THR A 66 -8.09 -1.74 -7.44
CA THR A 66 -8.79 -2.52 -8.47
C THR A 66 -8.72 -4.01 -8.14
N ASP A 67 -9.61 -4.79 -8.75
CA ASP A 67 -9.47 -6.24 -8.75
C ASP A 67 -8.37 -6.70 -9.71
N GLN A 68 -8.11 -8.01 -9.74
CA GLN A 68 -7.13 -8.64 -10.63
C GLN A 68 -7.41 -8.48 -12.14
N ASN A 69 -8.62 -8.06 -12.51
CA ASN A 69 -9.02 -7.78 -13.89
C ASN A 69 -8.98 -6.27 -14.20
N GLY A 70 -8.51 -5.44 -13.26
CA GLY A 70 -8.46 -3.99 -13.40
C GLY A 70 -9.79 -3.28 -13.17
N ASN A 71 -10.82 -3.96 -12.67
CA ASN A 71 -12.08 -3.31 -12.34
C ASN A 71 -11.94 -2.52 -11.03
N LEU A 72 -12.48 -1.30 -11.00
CA LEU A 72 -12.54 -0.51 -9.79
C LEU A 72 -13.31 -1.24 -8.69
N LEU A 73 -12.74 -1.30 -7.49
CA LEU A 73 -13.44 -1.77 -6.29
C LEU A 73 -13.86 -0.60 -5.42
N MET A 74 -12.88 0.26 -5.08
CA MET A 74 -13.11 1.46 -4.27
C MET A 74 -11.93 2.44 -4.36
N TYR A 75 -12.18 3.67 -3.91
CA TYR A 75 -11.16 4.69 -3.71
C TYR A 75 -11.51 5.62 -2.55
N THR A 76 -10.52 6.32 -2.02
CA THR A 76 -10.68 7.16 -0.82
C THR A 76 -9.72 8.34 -0.83
N ASP A 77 -10.15 9.45 -0.22
CA ASP A 77 -9.31 10.60 0.13
C ASP A 77 -8.80 10.55 1.59
N GLY A 78 -8.95 9.39 2.26
CA GLY A 78 -8.62 9.21 3.68
C GLY A 78 -9.71 9.67 4.65
N VAL A 79 -10.74 10.39 4.19
CA VAL A 79 -11.88 10.86 5.01
C VAL A 79 -13.19 10.22 4.56
N LYS A 80 -13.32 9.99 3.25
CA LYS A 80 -14.47 9.42 2.54
C LYS A 80 -14.03 8.25 1.67
N VAL A 81 -14.83 7.19 1.63
CA VAL A 81 -14.65 6.00 0.80
C VAL A 81 -15.76 5.91 -0.25
N PHE A 82 -15.38 5.85 -1.50
CA PHE A 82 -16.29 5.72 -2.64
C PHE A 82 -16.19 4.32 -3.24
N ASN A 83 -17.32 3.77 -3.63
CA ASN A 83 -17.40 2.48 -4.29
C ASN A 83 -17.13 2.58 -5.80
N ARG A 84 -17.21 1.42 -6.47
CA ARG A 84 -17.03 1.29 -7.92
C ARG A 84 -18.02 2.06 -8.81
N LEU A 85 -19.13 2.55 -8.25
CA LEU A 85 -20.11 3.40 -8.94
C LEU A 85 -19.94 4.88 -8.59
N HIS A 86 -18.81 5.27 -8.00
CA HIS A 86 -18.51 6.64 -7.54
C HIS A 86 -19.45 7.15 -6.44
N GLN A 87 -20.17 6.24 -5.78
CA GLN A 87 -21.06 6.57 -4.69
C GLN A 87 -20.32 6.41 -3.37
N GLN A 88 -20.58 7.31 -2.42
CA GLN A 88 -20.10 7.20 -1.06
C GLN A 88 -20.59 5.88 -0.44
N MET A 89 -19.68 5.02 0.02
CA MET A 89 -20.06 3.79 0.74
C MET A 89 -20.82 4.14 2.03
N PRO A 90 -21.79 3.31 2.45
CA PRO A 90 -22.33 3.39 3.80
C PRO A 90 -21.21 3.34 4.84
N ASN A 91 -21.40 4.08 5.93
CA ASN A 91 -20.42 4.30 7.00
C ASN A 91 -19.01 4.77 6.56
N GLY A 92 -18.77 4.98 5.27
CA GLY A 92 -17.47 5.30 4.67
C GLY A 92 -17.07 6.75 4.77
N PHE A 93 -17.67 7.52 5.66
CA PHE A 93 -17.38 8.93 5.88
C PHE A 93 -16.88 9.15 7.31
N GLY A 94 -16.10 10.22 7.50
CA GLY A 94 -15.50 10.56 8.80
C GLY A 94 -14.39 9.60 9.19
N LEU A 95 -13.65 9.07 8.21
CA LEU A 95 -12.36 8.44 8.49
C LEU A 95 -11.38 9.51 8.99
N LEU A 96 -10.38 9.11 9.79
CA LEU A 96 -9.44 10.03 10.44
C LEU A 96 -8.20 10.38 9.60
N GLY A 97 -8.28 10.27 8.28
CA GLY A 97 -7.30 10.89 7.38
C GLY A 97 -7.42 12.41 7.33
N HIS A 98 -6.53 13.06 6.60
CA HIS A 98 -6.55 14.50 6.40
C HIS A 98 -6.13 14.89 4.98
N SER A 99 -6.69 15.97 4.42
CA SER A 99 -6.41 16.42 3.05
C SER A 99 -5.01 17.02 2.85
N SER A 100 -4.31 17.33 3.94
CA SER A 100 -2.92 17.78 3.97
C SER A 100 -1.94 16.70 4.41
N SER A 101 -2.35 15.41 4.33
CA SER A 101 -1.46 14.28 4.57
C SER A 101 -1.02 13.69 3.24
N THR A 102 0.29 13.61 3.02
CA THR A 102 0.87 13.17 1.75
C THR A 102 0.55 11.69 1.43
N GLN A 103 0.37 10.81 2.43
CA GLN A 103 -0.12 9.44 2.26
C GLN A 103 -1.33 9.15 3.17
N THR A 104 -2.33 10.02 3.11
CA THR A 104 -3.56 10.02 3.96
C THR A 104 -4.36 8.72 3.98
N GLY A 105 -4.22 7.88 2.95
CA GLY A 105 -4.98 6.64 2.78
C GLY A 105 -4.12 5.56 2.12
N LEU A 106 -4.19 4.35 2.65
CA LEU A 106 -3.58 3.16 2.07
C LEU A 106 -4.57 2.00 2.17
N ILE A 107 -4.83 1.33 1.04
CA ILE A 107 -5.76 0.21 0.98
C ILE A 107 -4.97 -1.09 0.87
N VAL A 108 -5.24 -2.04 1.76
CA VAL A 108 -4.57 -3.36 1.80
C VAL A 108 -5.63 -4.46 1.88
N PRO A 109 -5.62 -5.46 0.97
CA PRO A 109 -6.53 -6.60 1.06
C PRO A 109 -6.17 -7.47 2.27
N GLN A 110 -7.18 -8.06 2.92
CA GLN A 110 -6.95 -9.10 3.92
C GLN A 110 -6.62 -10.43 3.20
N PRO A 111 -5.46 -11.06 3.45
CA PRO A 111 -5.16 -12.38 2.89
C PRO A 111 -6.23 -13.42 3.22
N GLY A 112 -6.40 -14.42 2.35
CA GLY A 112 -7.37 -15.51 2.56
C GLY A 112 -8.84 -15.13 2.32
N THR A 113 -9.12 -13.92 1.85
CA THR A 113 -10.45 -13.48 1.41
C THR A 113 -10.33 -12.49 0.25
N ASP A 114 -11.32 -12.48 -0.64
CA ASP A 114 -11.41 -11.59 -1.80
C ASP A 114 -12.24 -10.32 -1.53
N SER A 115 -12.93 -10.28 -0.39
CA SER A 115 -13.98 -9.30 -0.12
C SER A 115 -13.66 -8.34 1.02
N VAL A 116 -12.56 -8.55 1.74
CA VAL A 116 -12.22 -7.74 2.91
C VAL A 116 -10.95 -6.94 2.67
N TYR A 117 -11.03 -5.65 2.98
CA TYR A 117 -9.96 -4.69 2.79
C TYR A 117 -9.80 -3.84 4.05
N PHE A 118 -8.57 -3.41 4.33
CA PHE A 118 -8.26 -2.43 5.35
C PHE A 118 -7.88 -1.11 4.69
N ILE A 119 -8.45 -0.03 5.20
CA ILE A 119 -8.03 1.34 4.87
C ILE A 119 -7.26 1.86 6.06
N PHE A 120 -5.96 2.04 5.90
CA PHE A 120 -5.10 2.70 6.87
C PHE A 120 -5.10 4.20 6.58
N THR A 121 -5.21 5.02 7.62
CA THR A 121 -5.25 6.47 7.50
C THR A 121 -4.29 7.14 8.47
N THR A 122 -3.60 8.17 7.99
CA THR A 122 -2.81 9.10 8.79
C THR A 122 -3.45 10.49 8.68
N GLY A 123 -3.58 11.17 9.82
CA GLY A 123 -4.12 12.53 9.86
C GLY A 123 -3.05 13.61 9.79
N ASN A 124 -3.40 14.80 10.26
CA ASN A 124 -2.48 15.94 10.42
C ASN A 124 -1.49 15.72 11.58
N ILE A 125 -0.67 16.71 11.93
CA ILE A 125 0.34 16.66 13.00
C ILE A 125 -0.19 15.96 14.27
N GLN A 126 0.55 14.96 14.76
CA GLN A 126 0.23 14.15 15.96
C GLN A 126 -1.06 13.33 15.88
N ALA A 127 -1.64 13.16 14.69
CA ALA A 127 -2.76 12.24 14.51
C ALA A 127 -2.36 10.78 14.73
N PRO A 128 -3.29 9.92 15.16
CA PRO A 128 -3.04 8.49 15.19
C PRO A 128 -2.94 7.91 13.76
N LEU A 129 -2.20 6.81 13.65
CA LEU A 129 -2.45 5.84 12.59
C LEU A 129 -3.69 5.05 12.98
N CYS A 130 -4.71 5.10 12.13
CA CYS A 130 -5.92 4.30 12.28
C CYS A 130 -6.06 3.30 11.13
N TYR A 131 -6.91 2.29 11.34
CA TYR A 131 -7.48 1.51 10.26
C TYR A 131 -9.01 1.48 10.31
N SER A 132 -9.60 1.26 9.15
CA SER A 132 -11.01 0.92 8.96
C SER A 132 -11.10 -0.37 8.14
N LYS A 133 -12.13 -1.19 8.38
CA LYS A 133 -12.36 -2.45 7.67
C LYS A 133 -13.54 -2.32 6.72
N VAL A 134 -13.31 -2.62 5.45
CA VAL A 134 -14.33 -2.63 4.40
C VAL A 134 -14.65 -4.08 4.03
N ASN A 135 -15.93 -4.36 3.81
CA ASN A 135 -16.36 -5.58 3.13
C ASN A 135 -17.10 -5.21 1.85
N ILE A 136 -16.54 -5.55 0.68
CA ILE A 136 -17.08 -5.16 -0.63
C ILE A 136 -18.31 -5.96 -1.06
N ASN A 137 -18.63 -7.07 -0.39
CA ASN A 137 -19.84 -7.87 -0.66
C ASN A 137 -21.10 -7.28 0.00
N LEU A 138 -20.94 -6.31 0.90
CA LEU A 138 -22.07 -5.60 1.52
C LEU A 138 -22.71 -4.61 0.54
N ASP A 139 -23.85 -4.04 0.93
CA ASP A 139 -24.61 -3.08 0.10
C ASP A 139 -24.83 -3.57 -1.36
N ASN A 140 -25.31 -4.81 -1.51
CA ASN A 140 -25.52 -5.43 -2.82
C ASN A 140 -24.24 -5.49 -3.70
N GLY A 141 -23.07 -5.69 -3.07
CA GLY A 141 -21.78 -5.75 -3.77
C GLY A 141 -21.18 -4.37 -4.08
N LEU A 142 -21.66 -3.32 -3.42
CA LEU A 142 -21.09 -1.96 -3.49
C LEU A 142 -20.21 -1.61 -2.29
N GLY A 143 -20.21 -2.46 -1.27
CA GLY A 143 -19.32 -2.37 -0.12
C GLY A 143 -19.78 -1.42 0.98
N ASP A 144 -19.35 -1.72 2.20
CA ASP A 144 -19.62 -0.95 3.40
C ASP A 144 -18.43 -1.02 4.37
N VAL A 145 -18.24 0.03 5.16
CA VAL A 145 -17.26 0.10 6.24
C VAL A 145 -17.83 -0.54 7.50
N THR A 146 -17.28 -1.68 7.89
CA THR A 146 -17.76 -2.51 9.02
C THR A 146 -17.07 -2.19 10.35
N ILE A 147 -15.83 -1.69 10.30
CA ILE A 147 -15.07 -1.18 11.46
C ILE A 147 -14.48 0.14 11.01
N LYS A 148 -14.53 1.17 11.88
CA LYS A 148 -14.10 2.51 11.51
C LYS A 148 -13.19 3.10 12.58
N ASN A 149 -12.06 3.65 12.15
CA ASN A 149 -11.13 4.45 12.96
C ASN A 149 -10.52 3.74 14.18
N GLU A 150 -10.24 2.44 14.07
CA GLU A 150 -9.50 1.73 15.12
C GLU A 150 -8.05 2.19 15.15
N ILE A 151 -7.57 2.60 16.32
CA ILE A 151 -6.23 3.18 16.49
C ILE A 151 -5.19 2.05 16.57
N LEU A 152 -4.16 2.12 15.72
CA LEU A 152 -3.00 1.22 15.78
C LEU A 152 -1.82 1.84 16.51
N LYS A 153 -1.59 3.14 16.30
CA LYS A 153 -0.45 3.84 16.86
C LYS A 153 -0.79 5.31 17.06
N GLN A 154 -0.44 5.84 18.22
CA GLN A 154 -0.51 7.28 18.48
C GLN A 154 0.67 8.00 17.83
N ASN A 155 0.45 9.25 17.42
CA ASN A 155 1.48 10.11 16.83
C ASN A 155 2.16 9.45 15.62
N ALA A 156 1.46 9.33 14.52
CA ALA A 156 2.02 8.93 13.23
C ALA A 156 2.39 10.16 12.41
N ASN A 157 3.42 10.04 11.57
CA ASN A 157 3.66 10.95 10.45
C ASN A 157 2.77 10.57 9.24
N GLU A 158 2.82 11.40 8.21
CA GLU A 158 2.06 11.20 6.98
C GLU A 158 2.59 10.02 6.16
N GLN A 159 3.83 9.55 6.39
CA GLN A 159 4.42 8.47 5.60
C GLN A 159 3.87 7.09 6.00
N LEU A 160 3.26 6.42 5.02
CA LEU A 160 2.55 5.15 5.17
C LEU A 160 2.66 4.35 3.87
N THR A 161 3.12 3.11 3.95
CA THR A 161 3.26 2.23 2.78
C THR A 161 3.03 0.77 3.15
N ALA A 162 2.70 -0.06 2.16
CA ALA A 162 2.66 -1.51 2.31
C ALA A 162 3.48 -2.22 1.24
N VAL A 163 3.85 -3.47 1.53
CA VAL A 163 4.46 -4.40 0.59
C VAL A 163 4.03 -5.81 0.89
N LYS A 164 3.99 -6.66 -0.13
CA LYS A 164 3.74 -8.08 0.06
C LYS A 164 4.87 -8.70 0.89
N HIS A 165 4.51 -9.52 1.87
CA HIS A 165 5.46 -10.30 2.65
C HIS A 165 6.19 -11.29 1.73
N ALA A 166 7.43 -11.65 2.07
CA ALA A 166 8.24 -12.64 1.37
C ALA A 166 7.61 -14.05 1.26
N ASN A 167 6.49 -14.30 1.95
CA ASN A 167 5.76 -15.56 1.84
C ASN A 167 4.77 -15.55 0.65
N GLY A 168 4.65 -14.41 -0.04
CA GLY A 168 3.81 -14.25 -1.21
C GLY A 168 2.31 -14.14 -0.91
N ILE A 169 1.90 -14.03 0.36
CA ILE A 169 0.49 -14.05 0.78
C ILE A 169 0.16 -12.84 1.65
N ASP A 170 0.94 -12.62 2.71
CA ASP A 170 0.69 -11.58 3.70
C ASP A 170 1.20 -10.22 3.25
N TYR A 171 0.95 -9.19 4.06
CA TYR A 171 1.46 -7.83 3.81
C TYR A 171 2.16 -7.27 5.04
N TRP A 172 3.25 -6.56 4.79
CA TRP A 172 3.82 -5.62 5.75
C TRP A 172 3.23 -4.23 5.50
N VAL A 173 2.78 -3.57 6.56
CA VAL A 173 2.39 -2.16 6.57
C VAL A 173 3.35 -1.40 7.45
N VAL A 174 3.93 -0.32 6.94
CA VAL A 174 4.94 0.47 7.64
C VAL A 174 4.50 1.91 7.77
N SER A 175 4.64 2.43 8.98
CA SER A 175 4.40 3.83 9.34
C SER A 175 5.55 4.36 10.17
N ILE A 176 5.68 5.69 10.25
CA ILE A 176 6.68 6.36 11.09
C ILE A 176 5.99 7.06 12.26
N THR A 177 6.51 6.87 13.46
CA THR A 177 6.28 7.76 14.60
C THR A 177 7.44 8.75 14.68
N PRO A 178 7.19 10.07 14.61
CA PRO A 178 8.26 11.04 14.70
C PRO A 178 8.90 10.97 16.09
N GLY A 179 10.23 11.06 16.15
CA GLY A 179 10.96 11.10 17.42
C GLY A 179 10.83 12.45 18.15
N VAL A 180 9.84 13.28 17.82
CA VAL A 180 9.74 14.64 18.33
C VAL A 180 8.66 14.72 19.39
N GLY A 181 9.09 15.02 20.60
CA GLY A 181 8.23 15.28 21.75
C GLY A 181 8.84 16.38 22.61
N ASN A 182 8.03 17.36 23.03
CA ASN A 182 8.43 18.43 23.96
C ASN A 182 9.69 19.22 23.54
N GLY A 183 9.90 19.44 22.25
CA GLY A 183 11.07 20.19 21.75
C GLY A 183 12.39 19.40 21.76
N VAL A 184 12.36 18.12 22.13
CA VAL A 184 13.51 17.22 22.06
C VAL A 184 13.42 16.41 20.77
N MET A 185 14.52 16.44 20.02
CA MET A 185 14.70 15.72 18.77
C MET A 185 15.24 14.32 19.08
N ASN A 186 14.39 13.30 19.02
CA ASN A 186 14.81 11.91 19.03
C ASN A 186 14.71 11.32 17.62
N PRO A 187 15.33 10.15 17.38
CA PRO A 187 15.17 9.49 16.10
C PRO A 187 13.76 8.96 15.88
N ASP A 188 13.34 8.94 14.62
CA ASP A 188 12.07 8.37 14.19
C ASP A 188 12.00 6.87 14.46
N THR A 189 10.78 6.39 14.74
CA THR A 189 10.51 4.97 14.92
C THR A 189 9.66 4.44 13.78
N PHE A 190 10.17 3.46 13.05
CA PHE A 190 9.39 2.69 12.08
C PHE A 190 8.56 1.65 12.82
N ASN A 191 7.25 1.65 12.60
CA ASN A 191 6.33 0.65 13.13
C ASN A 191 5.86 -0.24 11.97
N VAL A 192 6.11 -1.55 12.09
CA VAL A 192 5.80 -2.55 11.07
C VAL A 192 4.69 -3.47 11.56
N PHE A 193 3.56 -3.49 10.87
CA PHE A 193 2.39 -4.31 11.16
C PHE A 193 2.24 -5.42 10.13
N LEU A 194 1.91 -6.63 10.58
CA LEU A 194 1.56 -7.74 9.69
C LEU A 194 0.05 -7.72 9.42
N VAL A 195 -0.34 -7.83 8.15
CA VAL A 195 -1.71 -8.16 7.73
C VAL A 195 -1.70 -9.58 7.18
N ASN A 196 -2.43 -10.48 7.83
CA ASN A 196 -2.53 -11.88 7.46
C ASN A 196 -4.01 -12.31 7.34
N ASN A 197 -4.24 -13.62 7.21
CA ASN A 197 -5.59 -14.14 7.03
C ASN A 197 -6.55 -13.94 8.21
N THR A 198 -6.06 -13.61 9.41
CA THR A 198 -6.90 -13.29 10.56
C THR A 198 -7.13 -11.78 10.72
N GLY A 199 -6.43 -10.94 9.94
CA GLY A 199 -6.55 -9.49 9.95
C GLY A 199 -5.22 -8.79 10.24
N ILE A 200 -5.27 -7.65 10.94
CA ILE A 200 -4.09 -6.89 11.33
C ILE A 200 -3.56 -7.41 12.67
N ILE A 201 -2.27 -7.74 12.74
CA ILE A 201 -1.55 -7.96 13.99
C ILE A 201 -1.24 -6.59 14.59
N THR A 202 -2.02 -6.19 15.59
CA THR A 202 -2.04 -4.81 16.11
C THR A 202 -0.81 -4.43 16.94
N THR A 203 0.01 -5.39 17.35
CA THR A 203 1.30 -5.14 18.00
C THR A 203 2.40 -5.05 16.94
N PRO A 204 2.98 -3.87 16.67
CA PRO A 204 3.99 -3.72 15.64
C PRO A 204 5.37 -4.18 16.11
N ILE A 205 6.20 -4.57 15.15
CA ILE A 205 7.65 -4.60 15.35
C ILE A 205 8.17 -3.17 15.15
N SER A 206 8.89 -2.63 16.13
CA SER A 206 9.37 -1.24 16.10
C SER A 206 10.89 -1.18 15.89
N TYR A 207 11.33 -0.34 14.95
CA TYR A 207 12.75 -0.09 14.67
C TYR A 207 13.05 1.39 14.86
N ILE A 208 13.95 1.71 15.78
CA ILE A 208 14.41 3.09 15.98
C ILE A 208 15.47 3.38 14.91
N ASN A 209 15.27 4.47 14.17
CA ASN A 209 16.25 4.94 13.20
C ASN A 209 17.54 5.32 13.94
N ALA A 210 18.68 4.74 13.60
CA ALA A 210 19.95 5.07 14.27
C ALA A 210 20.58 6.38 13.77
N LEU A 211 19.98 7.05 12.78
CA LEU A 211 20.51 8.27 12.18
C LEU A 211 20.29 9.49 13.08
N THR A 212 21.36 10.25 13.30
CA THR A 212 21.46 11.38 14.24
C THR A 212 21.03 12.72 13.66
N SER A 213 20.77 12.82 12.35
CA SER A 213 20.29 14.05 11.72
C SER A 213 18.77 14.09 11.73
N VAL A 214 18.22 14.71 12.77
CA VAL A 214 16.77 14.85 12.94
C VAL A 214 16.32 16.08 12.14
N TYR A 215 15.75 15.86 10.96
CA TYR A 215 14.93 16.86 10.28
C TYR A 215 13.47 16.52 10.55
N VAL A 216 12.76 17.42 11.24
CA VAL A 216 11.31 17.32 11.41
C VAL A 216 10.65 17.64 10.09
N ASN A 217 10.37 16.61 9.31
CA ASN A 217 9.40 16.71 8.24
C ASN A 217 8.34 15.63 8.43
N HIS A 218 7.13 16.08 8.78
CA HIS A 218 5.98 15.20 8.93
C HIS A 218 5.43 14.75 7.57
N ALA A 219 5.72 15.50 6.51
CA ALA A 219 5.32 15.21 5.14
C ALA A 219 6.37 14.37 4.40
N GLY A 220 5.93 13.53 3.48
CA GLY A 220 6.81 12.76 2.61
C GLY A 220 6.17 11.50 2.03
N GLN A 221 6.96 10.74 1.29
CA GLN A 221 6.53 9.47 0.70
C GLN A 221 7.53 8.39 1.08
N MET A 222 7.02 7.24 1.51
CA MET A 222 7.78 6.00 1.53
C MET A 222 7.25 5.07 0.45
N LYS A 223 8.17 4.33 -0.17
CA LYS A 223 7.83 3.29 -1.10
C LYS A 223 8.83 2.16 -0.96
N PHE A 224 8.34 0.93 -0.96
CA PHE A 224 9.17 -0.24 -1.15
C PHE A 224 9.57 -0.39 -2.62
N SER A 225 10.71 -1.03 -2.84
CA SER A 225 11.03 -1.62 -4.14
C SER A 225 9.86 -2.49 -4.65
N PRO A 226 9.60 -2.53 -5.97
CA PRO A 226 8.50 -3.31 -6.55
C PRO A 226 8.50 -4.80 -6.18
N ASP A 227 9.68 -5.36 -5.92
CA ASP A 227 9.89 -6.76 -5.53
C ASP A 227 9.97 -6.97 -4.01
N GLY A 228 9.85 -5.90 -3.22
CA GLY A 228 9.93 -5.93 -1.76
C GLY A 228 11.30 -6.27 -1.19
N SER A 229 12.37 -6.17 -1.98
CA SER A 229 13.76 -6.43 -1.54
C SER A 229 14.37 -5.30 -0.69
N LYS A 230 13.78 -4.11 -0.73
CA LYS A 230 14.20 -2.85 -0.09
C LYS A 230 13.01 -1.99 0.26
#